data_AF-A0A2M8NH66-F1
#
_entry.id   AF-A0A2M8NH66-F1
#
_cell.length_a   1.000
_cell.length_b   1.000
_cell.length_c   1.000
_cell.angle_alpha   90.00
_cell.angle_beta   90.00
_cell.angle_gamma   90.00
#
_symmetry.space_group_name_H-M   'P 1'
#
loop_
_entity.id
_entity.type
_entity.pdbx_description
1 polymer ?
#
loop_
_entity_poly.entity_id
_entity_poly.type
_entity_poly.pdbx_seq_one_letter_code
_entity_poly.pdbx_strand_id
1 'polypeptide(L)'
;LNAMGVIRPDYSEELAQVLSATQQARDWIANLESVERRRTGIASLKVGYNKNFGYFIEITQANLDKVPADYIRKQTLVNAERYITPELKDYETQVLNAEEQILALERQLFDDVCKQLAASADKLLKTARALAHLDVFASLADVAVREGYARPTLTEDDLLIIRDGRHPVVENTLPDGGRYTPNDTHFDTMSRIHIITGPNMSGKSTYIRQVALIALMAQIGSFVPADEATIGLVDRIFARIGAHDEIHAGYSTFMVEMVETARLLSGSTRRSLLILDEVGRGTSTYDGLAIARAVIEYIHNHPRLN
;
A
#
# COMPACT_ATOMS: atom_id res chain seq x y z
N LEU A 1 -24.02 -4.23 -3.99
CA LEU A 1 -24.47 -2.83 -3.82
C LEU A 1 -25.65 -2.78 -2.86
N ASN A 2 -25.51 -2.11 -1.72
CA ASN A 2 -26.55 -2.02 -0.68
C ASN A 2 -27.16 -0.60 -0.56
N ALA A 3 -26.67 0.34 -1.36
CA ALA A 3 -27.13 1.73 -1.40
C ALA A 3 -27.32 2.15 -2.86
N MET A 4 -28.33 2.98 -3.11
CA MET A 4 -28.61 3.59 -4.41
C MET A 4 -27.64 4.75 -4.70
N GLY A 5 -27.47 5.09 -5.98
CA GLY A 5 -26.71 6.26 -6.42
C GLY A 5 -25.26 5.95 -6.78
N VAL A 6 -24.96 4.71 -7.14
CA VAL A 6 -23.63 4.31 -7.62
C VAL A 6 -23.47 4.55 -9.11
N ILE A 7 -24.54 4.37 -9.89
CA ILE A 7 -24.51 4.59 -11.33
C ILE A 7 -25.02 6.00 -11.62
N ARG A 8 -24.29 6.73 -12.46
CA ARG A 8 -24.75 8.05 -12.88
C ARG A 8 -26.06 7.93 -13.68
N PRO A 9 -27.07 8.79 -13.45
CA PRO A 9 -28.36 8.69 -14.15
C PRO A 9 -28.25 8.75 -15.67
N ASP A 10 -27.27 9.49 -16.21
CA ASP A 10 -27.06 9.64 -17.65
C ASP A 10 -26.38 8.44 -18.32
N TYR A 11 -25.98 7.43 -17.55
CA TYR A 11 -25.39 6.21 -18.07
C TYR A 11 -26.43 5.26 -18.70
N SER A 12 -27.67 5.28 -18.21
CA SER A 12 -28.76 4.42 -18.69
C SER A 12 -30.06 5.21 -18.78
N GLU A 13 -30.66 5.22 -19.97
CA GLU A 13 -31.94 5.88 -20.21
C GLU A 13 -33.05 5.27 -19.33
N GLU A 14 -33.04 3.96 -19.14
CA GLU A 14 -33.99 3.27 -18.25
C GLU A 14 -33.84 3.74 -16.80
N LEU A 15 -32.60 3.85 -16.31
CA LEU A 15 -32.33 4.35 -14.96
C LEU A 15 -32.78 5.80 -14.80
N ALA A 16 -32.50 6.64 -15.80
CA ALA A 16 -32.93 8.05 -15.81
C ALA A 16 -34.46 8.17 -15.75
N GLN A 17 -35.19 7.34 -16.52
CA GLN A 17 -36.65 7.34 -16.53
C GLN A 17 -37.23 6.93 -15.17
N VAL A 18 -36.73 5.86 -14.57
CA VAL A 18 -37.21 5.39 -13.25
C VAL A 18 -36.89 6.41 -12.15
N LEU A 19 -35.69 7.02 -12.18
CA LEU A 19 -35.33 8.08 -11.23
C LEU A 19 -36.23 9.32 -11.39
N SER A 20 -36.51 9.74 -12.63
CA SER A 20 -37.41 10.87 -12.89
C SER A 20 -38.83 10.59 -12.40
N ALA A 21 -39.36 9.40 -12.66
CA ALA A 21 -40.69 9.01 -12.20
C ALA A 21 -40.77 8.95 -10.66
N THR A 22 -39.73 8.43 -10.01
CA THR A 22 -39.62 8.38 -8.54
C THR A 22 -39.56 9.78 -7.95
N GLN A 23 -38.80 10.69 -8.57
CA GLN A 23 -38.71 12.08 -8.13
C GLN A 23 -40.06 12.79 -8.24
N GLN A 24 -40.76 12.63 -9.37
CA GLN A 24 -42.10 13.20 -9.57
C GLN A 24 -43.10 12.70 -8.51
N ALA A 25 -43.07 11.40 -8.19
CA ALA A 25 -43.92 10.83 -7.15
C ALA A 25 -43.59 11.39 -5.75
N ARG A 26 -42.31 11.54 -5.42
CA ARG A 26 -41.86 12.17 -4.16
C ARG A 26 -42.26 13.64 -4.08
N ASP A 27 -42.12 14.39 -5.17
CA ASP A 27 -42.53 15.79 -5.26
C ASP A 27 -44.04 15.94 -5.08
N TRP A 28 -44.84 15.02 -5.61
CA TRP A 28 -46.28 14.98 -5.40
C TRP A 28 -46.63 14.76 -3.92
N ILE A 29 -46.03 13.76 -3.26
CA ILE A 29 -46.23 13.47 -1.83
C ILE A 29 -45.81 14.67 -0.96
N ALA A 30 -44.67 15.30 -1.27
CA ALA A 30 -44.19 16.47 -0.54
C ALA A 30 -45.16 17.66 -0.64
N ASN A 31 -45.83 17.82 -1.78
CA ASN A 31 -46.82 18.87 -2.00
C ASN A 31 -48.20 18.54 -1.42
N LEU A 32 -48.51 17.27 -1.17
CA LEU A 32 -49.82 16.79 -0.72
C LEU A 32 -50.29 17.47 0.57
N GLU A 33 -49.40 17.67 1.55
CA GLU A 33 -49.75 18.34 2.81
C GLU A 33 -50.33 19.74 2.57
N SER A 34 -49.71 20.53 1.68
CA SER A 34 -50.16 21.89 1.38
C SER A 34 -51.49 21.93 0.62
N VAL A 35 -51.72 20.93 -0.23
CA VAL A 35 -52.94 20.80 -1.03
C VAL A 35 -54.09 20.39 -0.12
N GLU A 36 -53.88 19.38 0.73
CA GLU A 36 -54.90 18.86 1.63
C GLU A 36 -55.24 19.81 2.78
N ARG A 37 -54.27 20.58 3.29
CA ARG A 37 -54.56 21.69 4.24
C ARG A 37 -55.50 22.72 3.64
N ARG A 38 -55.28 23.11 2.37
CA ARG A 38 -56.15 24.07 1.67
C ARG A 38 -57.52 23.48 1.36
N ARG A 39 -57.57 22.20 0.96
CA ARG A 39 -58.81 21.48 0.63
C ARG A 39 -59.73 21.31 1.84
N THR A 40 -59.16 20.89 2.98
CA THR A 40 -59.91 20.52 4.19
C THR A 40 -60.06 21.68 5.19
N GLY A 41 -59.24 22.73 5.09
CA GLY A 41 -59.17 23.81 6.07
C GLY A 41 -58.54 23.40 7.41
N ILE A 42 -57.89 22.23 7.48
CA ILE A 42 -57.26 21.70 8.70
C ILE A 42 -55.79 22.11 8.75
N ALA A 43 -55.46 23.24 9.37
CA ALA A 43 -54.08 23.74 9.46
C ALA A 43 -53.11 22.77 10.17
N SER A 44 -53.63 21.91 11.07
CA SER A 44 -52.83 20.92 11.81
C SER A 44 -52.58 19.60 11.06
N LEU A 45 -53.13 19.42 9.85
CA LEU A 45 -52.95 18.21 9.04
C LEU A 45 -51.48 18.02 8.70
N LYS A 46 -50.96 16.79 8.84
CA LYS A 46 -49.57 16.45 8.50
C LYS A 46 -49.50 15.21 7.62
N VAL A 47 -48.61 15.22 6.64
CA VAL A 47 -48.26 14.01 5.88
C VAL A 47 -46.99 13.41 6.49
N GLY A 48 -47.07 12.15 6.93
CA GLY A 48 -45.96 11.46 7.58
C GLY A 48 -45.67 10.11 6.93
N TYR A 49 -44.50 9.54 7.25
CA TYR A 49 -44.09 8.21 6.82
C TYR A 49 -43.66 7.35 8.01
N ASN A 50 -44.01 6.07 7.96
CA ASN A 50 -43.67 5.05 8.96
C ASN A 50 -43.28 3.75 8.26
N LYS A 51 -42.20 3.09 8.68
CA LYS A 51 -41.77 1.79 8.10
C LYS A 51 -42.84 0.68 8.09
N ASN A 52 -43.70 0.61 9.10
CA ASN A 52 -44.72 -0.44 9.23
C ASN A 52 -46.03 -0.10 8.51
N PHE A 53 -46.36 1.18 8.39
CA PHE A 53 -47.67 1.65 7.89
C PHE A 53 -47.55 2.59 6.70
N GLY A 54 -46.36 2.79 6.14
CA GLY A 54 -46.19 3.59 4.94
C GLY A 54 -46.45 5.08 5.15
N TYR A 55 -46.80 5.76 4.07
CA TYR A 55 -47.28 7.14 4.09
C TYR A 55 -48.70 7.24 4.67
N PHE A 56 -48.96 8.31 5.39
CA PHE A 56 -50.26 8.59 6.00
C PHE A 56 -50.53 10.09 6.14
N ILE A 57 -51.80 10.43 6.23
CA ILE A 57 -52.30 11.76 6.58
C ILE A 57 -52.77 11.72 8.03
N GLU A 58 -52.15 12.50 8.90
CA GLU A 58 -52.46 12.58 10.32
C GLU A 58 -53.35 13.79 10.61
N ILE A 59 -54.49 13.54 11.26
CA ILE A 59 -55.48 14.55 11.63
C ILE A 59 -55.72 14.48 13.14
N THR A 60 -55.61 15.63 13.80
CA THR A 60 -55.85 15.75 15.25
C THR A 60 -57.30 15.45 15.61
N GLN A 61 -57.55 14.89 16.79
CA GLN A 61 -58.88 14.51 17.25
C GLN A 61 -59.92 15.65 17.18
N ALA A 62 -59.50 16.89 17.42
CA ALA A 62 -60.35 18.09 17.34
C ALA A 62 -60.87 18.43 15.93
N ASN A 63 -60.35 17.80 14.88
CA ASN A 63 -60.69 18.09 13.48
C ASN A 63 -61.29 16.87 12.76
N LEU A 64 -61.67 15.80 13.47
CA LEU A 64 -62.19 14.57 12.86
C LEU A 64 -63.52 14.80 12.11
N ASP A 65 -64.34 15.75 12.56
CA ASP A 65 -65.61 16.11 11.90
C ASP A 65 -65.41 16.74 10.52
N LYS A 66 -64.18 17.17 10.20
CA LYS A 66 -63.81 17.78 8.91
C LYS A 66 -63.12 16.80 7.96
N VAL A 67 -63.01 15.53 8.34
CA VAL A 67 -62.36 14.50 7.53
C VAL A 67 -63.25 14.19 6.31
N PRO A 68 -62.71 14.30 5.08
CA PRO A 68 -63.43 13.95 3.87
C PRO A 68 -63.81 12.45 3.81
N ALA A 69 -64.90 12.12 3.10
CA ALA A 69 -65.38 10.74 3.00
C ALA A 69 -64.46 9.81 2.18
N ASP A 70 -63.62 10.36 1.30
CA ASP A 70 -62.63 9.63 0.50
C ASP A 70 -61.40 9.18 1.32
N TYR A 71 -61.29 9.60 2.59
CA TYR A 71 -60.20 9.20 3.47
C TYR A 71 -60.47 7.84 4.10
N ILE A 72 -59.56 6.90 3.87
CA ILE A 72 -59.64 5.56 4.44
C ILE A 72 -58.83 5.53 5.74
N ARG A 73 -59.51 5.32 6.87
CA ARG A 73 -58.85 5.27 8.19
C ARG A 73 -57.92 4.07 8.29
N LYS A 74 -56.67 4.30 8.71
CA LYS A 74 -55.60 3.29 8.80
C LYS A 74 -55.20 2.97 10.24
N GLN A 75 -55.16 3.96 11.13
CA GLN A 75 -54.74 3.80 12.52
C GLN A 75 -55.34 4.88 13.43
N THR A 76 -55.78 4.51 14.63
CA THR A 76 -56.21 5.46 15.68
C THR A 76 -55.09 5.61 16.71
N LEU A 77 -54.74 6.85 17.06
CA LEU A 77 -53.78 7.21 18.10
C LEU A 77 -54.51 7.93 19.26
N VAL A 78 -53.79 8.16 20.37
CA VAL A 78 -54.35 8.78 21.57
C VAL A 78 -54.93 10.19 21.31
N ASN A 79 -54.31 10.97 20.41
CA ASN A 79 -54.71 12.37 20.13
C ASN A 79 -54.98 12.66 18.64
N ALA A 80 -54.95 11.64 17.77
CA ALA A 80 -55.04 11.81 16.33
C ALA A 80 -55.53 10.53 15.64
N GLU A 81 -56.03 10.65 14.42
CA GLU A 81 -56.28 9.52 13.53
C GLU A 81 -55.43 9.65 12.25
N ARG A 82 -54.99 8.51 11.72
CA ARG A 82 -54.22 8.42 10.47
C ARG A 82 -55.07 7.83 9.37
N TYR A 83 -55.00 8.47 8.21
CA TYR A 83 -55.77 8.14 7.02
C TYR A 83 -54.86 7.94 5.81
N ILE A 84 -55.40 7.31 4.78
CA ILE A 84 -54.80 7.18 3.45
C ILE A 84 -55.86 7.52 2.39
N THR A 85 -55.46 8.10 1.27
CA THR A 85 -56.32 8.24 0.09
C THR A 85 -55.89 7.23 -0.97
N PRO A 86 -56.78 6.85 -1.91
CA PRO A 86 -56.40 6.01 -3.05
C PRO A 86 -55.17 6.55 -3.79
N GLU A 87 -55.11 7.85 -4.05
CA GLU A 87 -53.99 8.47 -4.76
C GLU A 87 -52.69 8.36 -3.97
N LEU A 88 -52.72 8.61 -2.65
CA LEU A 88 -51.53 8.47 -1.81
C LEU A 88 -51.00 7.04 -1.81
N LYS A 89 -51.89 6.05 -1.85
CA LYS A 89 -51.52 4.63 -1.92
C LYS A 89 -50.87 4.28 -3.26
N ASP A 90 -51.38 4.84 -4.36
CA ASP A 90 -50.84 4.62 -5.70
C ASP A 90 -49.42 5.20 -5.83
N TYR A 91 -49.20 6.45 -5.41
CA TYR A 91 -47.88 7.07 -5.40
C TYR A 91 -46.91 6.39 -4.43
N GLU A 92 -47.37 5.95 -3.25
CA GLU A 92 -46.56 5.15 -2.33
C GLU A 92 -46.07 3.86 -2.99
N THR A 93 -46.97 3.12 -3.63
CA THR A 93 -46.64 1.86 -4.33
C THR A 93 -45.65 2.13 -5.46
N GLN A 94 -45.84 3.22 -6.20
CA GLN A 94 -44.93 3.65 -7.25
C GLN A 94 -43.52 3.93 -6.72
N VAL A 95 -43.39 4.67 -5.60
CA VAL A 95 -42.08 4.97 -5.00
C VAL A 95 -41.39 3.71 -4.49
N LEU A 96 -42.10 2.84 -3.76
CA LEU A 96 -41.51 1.62 -3.19
C LEU A 96 -41.04 0.65 -4.28
N ASN A 97 -41.86 0.41 -5.30
CA ASN A 97 -41.50 -0.44 -6.43
C ASN A 97 -40.32 0.14 -7.22
N ALA A 98 -40.29 1.47 -7.39
CA ALA A 98 -39.21 2.12 -8.11
C ALA A 98 -37.88 2.05 -7.35
N GLU A 99 -37.86 2.14 -6.01
CA GLU A 99 -36.63 1.96 -5.23
C GLU A 99 -36.02 0.56 -5.41
N GLU A 100 -36.83 -0.49 -5.37
CA GLU A 100 -36.38 -1.86 -5.64
C GLU A 100 -35.87 -2.01 -7.09
N GLN A 101 -36.59 -1.45 -8.05
CA GLN A 101 -36.22 -1.47 -9.47
C GLN A 101 -34.90 -0.72 -9.72
N ILE A 102 -34.72 0.46 -9.13
CA ILE A 102 -33.47 1.24 -9.22
C ILE A 102 -32.31 0.43 -8.69
N LEU A 103 -32.45 -0.18 -7.50
CA LEU A 103 -31.37 -0.96 -6.90
C LEU A 103 -31.02 -2.19 -7.74
N ALA A 104 -32.01 -2.89 -8.29
CA ALA A 104 -31.79 -4.03 -9.17
C ALA A 104 -31.08 -3.62 -10.47
N LEU A 105 -31.54 -2.53 -11.09
CA LEU A 105 -30.96 -1.99 -12.32
C LEU A 105 -29.53 -1.49 -12.11
N GLU A 106 -29.26 -0.74 -11.03
CA GLU A 106 -27.89 -0.30 -10.70
C GLU A 106 -26.95 -1.47 -10.46
N ARG A 107 -27.41 -2.55 -9.80
CA ARG A 107 -26.61 -3.78 -9.62
C ARG A 107 -26.24 -4.40 -10.95
N GLN A 108 -27.21 -4.56 -11.84
CA GLN A 108 -26.96 -5.12 -13.16
C GLN A 108 -25.97 -4.25 -13.95
N LEU A 109 -26.21 -2.94 -14.01
CA LEU A 109 -25.34 -2.00 -14.72
C LEU A 109 -23.92 -2.00 -14.15
N PHE A 110 -23.77 -2.05 -12.83
CA PHE A 110 -22.47 -2.14 -12.17
C PHE A 110 -21.74 -3.44 -12.51
N ASP A 111 -22.43 -4.58 -12.47
CA ASP A 111 -21.86 -5.87 -12.84
C ASP A 111 -21.40 -5.88 -14.31
N ASP A 112 -22.17 -5.25 -15.20
CA ASP A 112 -21.82 -5.13 -16.61
C ASP A 112 -20.60 -4.23 -16.83
N VAL A 113 -20.49 -3.11 -16.09
CA VAL A 113 -19.25 -2.29 -16.06
C VAL A 113 -18.07 -3.13 -15.56
N CYS A 114 -18.25 -3.93 -14.51
CA CYS A 114 -17.19 -4.79 -13.99
C CYS A 114 -16.74 -5.83 -15.01
N LYS A 115 -17.67 -6.43 -15.77
CA LYS A 115 -17.33 -7.35 -16.88
C LYS A 115 -16.56 -6.64 -17.99
N GLN A 116 -16.95 -5.42 -18.35
CA GLN A 116 -16.24 -4.61 -19.34
C GLN A 116 -14.81 -4.27 -18.89
N LEU A 117 -14.64 -3.91 -17.61
CA LEU A 117 -13.32 -3.68 -17.01
C LEU A 117 -12.48 -4.96 -16.98
N ALA A 118 -13.07 -6.09 -16.60
CA ALA A 118 -12.40 -7.38 -16.56
C ALA A 118 -11.92 -7.83 -17.94
N ALA A 119 -12.70 -7.60 -19.00
CA ALA A 119 -12.29 -7.84 -20.37
C ALA A 119 -11.07 -7.00 -20.80
N SER A 120 -10.86 -5.84 -20.15
CA SER A 120 -9.73 -4.93 -20.38
C SER A 120 -8.60 -5.09 -19.35
N ALA A 121 -8.67 -6.09 -18.47
CA ALA A 121 -7.76 -6.23 -17.32
C ALA A 121 -6.28 -6.28 -17.72
N ASP A 122 -5.93 -7.01 -18.78
CA ASP A 122 -4.54 -7.09 -19.25
C ASP A 122 -3.99 -5.71 -19.65
N LYS A 123 -4.80 -4.90 -20.35
CA LYS A 123 -4.41 -3.53 -20.73
C LYS A 123 -4.24 -2.64 -19.50
N LEU A 124 -5.16 -2.72 -18.54
CA LEU A 124 -5.07 -1.96 -17.28
C LEU A 124 -3.83 -2.33 -16.47
N LEU A 125 -3.53 -3.63 -16.33
CA LEU A 125 -2.36 -4.11 -15.61
C LEU A 125 -1.05 -3.73 -16.31
N LYS A 126 -1.01 -3.76 -17.65
CA LYS A 126 0.15 -3.27 -18.43
C LYS A 126 0.39 -1.79 -18.18
N THR A 127 -0.66 -0.96 -18.21
CA THR A 127 -0.55 0.47 -17.89
C THR A 127 -0.08 0.69 -16.45
N ALA A 128 -0.66 -0.02 -15.48
CA ALA A 128 -0.26 0.09 -14.07
C ALA A 128 1.22 -0.27 -13.86
N ARG A 129 1.72 -1.34 -14.49
CA ARG A 129 3.14 -1.72 -14.44
C ARG A 129 4.05 -0.67 -15.07
N ALA A 130 3.64 -0.09 -16.21
CA ALA A 130 4.40 0.97 -16.86
C ALA A 130 4.50 2.23 -15.99
N LEU A 131 3.39 2.62 -15.34
CA LEU A 131 3.37 3.71 -14.37
C LEU A 131 4.25 3.42 -13.14
N ALA A 132 4.21 2.19 -12.62
CA ALA A 132 5.06 1.78 -11.51
C ALA A 132 6.56 1.84 -11.87
N HIS A 133 6.95 1.41 -13.06
CA HIS A 133 8.33 1.57 -13.52
C HIS A 133 8.73 3.04 -13.67
N LEU A 134 7.85 3.87 -14.23
CA LEU A 134 8.09 5.31 -14.34
C LEU A 134 8.28 5.96 -12.98
N ASP A 135 7.44 5.61 -12.00
CA ASP A 135 7.53 6.11 -10.62
C ASP A 135 8.86 5.72 -9.96
N VAL A 136 9.28 4.47 -10.09
CA VAL A 136 10.58 4.00 -9.58
C VAL A 136 11.74 4.73 -10.26
N PHE A 137 11.76 4.83 -11.59
CA PHE A 137 12.85 5.50 -12.31
C PHE A 137 12.91 6.99 -12.00
N ALA A 138 11.77 7.67 -11.90
CA ALA A 138 11.69 9.06 -11.51
C ALA A 138 12.20 9.27 -10.08
N SER A 139 11.80 8.39 -9.15
CA SER A 139 12.23 8.45 -7.76
C SER A 139 13.74 8.21 -7.61
N LEU A 140 14.30 7.24 -8.32
CA LEU A 140 15.75 6.99 -8.33
C LEU A 140 16.52 8.17 -8.92
N ALA A 141 16.00 8.80 -9.97
CA ALA A 141 16.60 9.98 -10.58
C ALA A 141 16.54 11.22 -9.66
N ASP A 142 15.41 11.45 -8.98
CA ASP A 142 15.25 12.54 -8.00
C ASP A 142 16.26 12.42 -6.87
N VAL A 143 16.36 11.24 -6.27
CA VAL A 143 17.37 10.96 -5.22
C VAL A 143 18.78 11.15 -5.76
N ALA A 144 19.07 10.69 -6.98
CA ALA A 144 20.39 10.84 -7.55
C ALA A 144 20.81 12.31 -7.72
N VAL A 145 19.90 13.17 -8.16
CA VAL A 145 20.16 14.60 -8.31
C VAL A 145 20.27 15.28 -6.95
N ARG A 146 19.35 14.99 -6.03
CA ARG A 146 19.27 15.64 -4.72
C ARG A 146 20.47 15.29 -3.83
N GLU A 147 20.89 14.03 -3.82
CA GLU A 147 21.97 13.52 -2.96
C GLU A 147 23.33 13.45 -3.68
N GLY A 148 23.38 13.87 -4.96
CA GLY A 148 24.59 13.88 -5.78
C GLY A 148 25.17 12.50 -6.03
N TYR A 149 24.35 11.53 -6.44
CA TYR A 149 24.80 10.18 -6.76
C TYR A 149 25.31 10.08 -8.21
N ALA A 150 26.32 9.25 -8.42
CA ALA A 150 26.90 8.99 -9.74
C ALA A 150 26.29 7.75 -10.40
N ARG A 151 26.23 7.76 -11.73
CA ARG A 151 25.84 6.58 -12.50
C ARG A 151 26.99 5.56 -12.45
N PRO A 152 26.79 4.35 -11.90
CA PRO A 152 27.83 3.34 -11.88
C PRO A 152 28.07 2.77 -13.29
N THR A 153 29.31 2.33 -13.54
CA THR A 153 29.65 1.48 -14.68
C THR A 153 29.58 0.03 -14.24
N LEU A 154 28.71 -0.78 -14.86
CA LEU A 154 28.65 -2.21 -14.62
C LEU A 154 29.60 -2.95 -15.56
N THR A 155 30.35 -3.92 -15.04
CA THR A 155 31.25 -4.77 -15.84
C THR A 155 31.04 -6.25 -15.52
N GLU A 156 31.40 -7.13 -16.45
CA GLU A 156 31.53 -8.57 -16.20
C GLU A 156 32.89 -8.92 -15.56
N ASP A 157 33.81 -7.98 -15.38
CA ASP A 157 35.11 -8.24 -14.75
C ASP A 157 34.98 -8.43 -13.23
N ASP A 158 35.97 -9.08 -12.62
CA ASP A 158 36.09 -9.22 -11.15
C ASP A 158 36.65 -7.92 -10.55
N LEU A 159 35.90 -6.83 -10.66
CA LEU A 159 36.33 -5.48 -10.28
C LEU A 159 35.30 -4.81 -9.38
N LEU A 160 35.71 -4.15 -8.31
CA LEU A 160 34.84 -3.26 -7.54
C LEU A 160 35.63 -2.03 -7.14
N ILE A 161 35.43 -0.94 -7.88
CA ILE A 161 36.06 0.35 -7.63
C ILE A 161 34.96 1.33 -7.22
N ILE A 162 35.13 1.94 -6.05
CA ILE A 162 34.30 3.03 -5.55
C ILE A 162 35.23 4.17 -5.17
N ARG A 163 35.01 5.36 -5.72
CA ARG A 163 35.72 6.59 -5.36
C ARG A 163 34.81 7.48 -4.53
N ASP A 164 35.32 7.92 -3.39
CA ASP A 164 34.61 8.76 -2.44
C ASP A 164 33.18 8.23 -2.11
N GLY A 165 33.09 6.93 -1.84
CA GLY A 165 31.83 6.28 -1.51
C GLY A 165 31.26 6.77 -0.18
N ARG A 166 29.93 6.89 -0.11
CA ARG A 166 29.16 7.30 1.08
C ARG A 166 28.11 6.25 1.42
N HIS A 167 27.76 6.14 2.70
CA HIS A 167 26.72 5.22 3.13
C HIS A 167 25.34 5.88 2.96
N PRO A 168 24.45 5.34 2.09
CA PRO A 168 23.23 6.04 1.63
C PRO A 168 22.23 6.39 2.74
N VAL A 169 22.22 5.61 3.83
CA VAL A 169 21.42 5.89 5.03
C VAL A 169 22.16 6.79 6.02
N VAL A 170 23.38 6.42 6.42
CA VAL A 170 24.11 7.11 7.49
C VAL A 170 24.40 8.56 7.12
N GLU A 171 24.73 8.86 5.86
CA GLU A 171 25.04 10.24 5.43
C GLU A 171 23.91 11.23 5.71
N ASN A 172 22.66 10.76 5.70
CA ASN A 172 21.45 11.56 5.92
C ASN A 172 20.97 11.59 7.39
N THR A 173 21.63 10.83 8.27
CA THR A 173 21.22 10.68 9.69
C THR A 173 22.24 11.26 10.66
N LEU A 174 23.29 11.91 10.16
CA LEU A 174 24.30 12.52 11.01
C LEU A 174 23.70 13.70 11.80
N PRO A 175 23.87 13.73 13.13
CA PRO A 175 23.39 14.84 13.96
C PRO A 175 24.12 16.15 13.61
N ASP A 176 23.44 17.27 13.89
CA ASP A 176 23.98 18.64 13.84
C ASP A 176 24.61 19.08 12.50
N GLY A 177 24.14 18.52 11.38
CA GLY A 177 24.69 18.85 10.05
C GLY A 177 26.11 18.31 9.84
N GLY A 178 26.48 17.27 10.59
CA GLY A 178 27.75 16.57 10.41
C GLY A 178 27.94 16.09 8.97
N ARG A 179 29.17 16.21 8.46
CA ARG A 179 29.54 15.71 7.13
C ARG A 179 29.98 14.25 7.23
N TYR A 180 29.44 13.41 6.35
CA TYR A 180 29.94 12.05 6.17
C TYR A 180 31.31 12.08 5.52
N THR A 181 32.28 11.33 6.05
CA THR A 181 33.60 11.19 5.44
C THR A 181 33.56 10.09 4.38
N PRO A 182 33.69 10.41 3.08
CA PRO A 182 33.67 9.43 2.02
C PRO A 182 34.90 8.51 2.07
N ASN A 183 34.79 7.31 1.50
CA ASN A 183 35.87 6.32 1.47
C ASN A 183 35.98 5.62 0.12
N ASP A 184 37.22 5.43 -0.32
CA ASP A 184 37.55 4.63 -1.50
C ASP A 184 37.44 3.13 -1.24
N THR A 185 37.15 2.36 -2.27
CA THR A 185 37.19 0.89 -2.26
C THR A 185 37.74 0.39 -3.59
N HIS A 186 38.64 -0.59 -3.54
CA HIS A 186 39.25 -1.17 -4.74
C HIS A 186 39.47 -2.67 -4.58
N PHE A 187 38.60 -3.49 -5.19
CA PHE A 187 38.82 -4.91 -5.39
C PHE A 187 39.18 -5.17 -6.86
N ASP A 188 40.18 -6.01 -7.07
CA ASP A 188 40.55 -6.57 -8.37
C ASP A 188 40.99 -8.04 -8.19
N THR A 189 41.47 -8.66 -9.27
CA THR A 189 41.94 -10.06 -9.21
C THR A 189 43.15 -10.29 -8.31
N MET A 190 43.89 -9.24 -7.95
CA MET A 190 45.06 -9.30 -7.08
C MET A 190 44.72 -8.96 -5.61
N SER A 191 43.65 -8.20 -5.39
CA SER A 191 43.19 -7.70 -4.09
C SER A 191 41.71 -8.04 -3.89
N ARG A 192 41.44 -9.33 -3.69
CA ARG A 192 40.07 -9.84 -3.46
C ARG A 192 39.65 -9.87 -2.00
N ILE A 193 40.60 -9.80 -1.07
CA ILE A 193 40.35 -9.90 0.38
C ILE A 193 40.95 -8.68 1.06
N HIS A 194 40.10 -7.90 1.72
CA HIS A 194 40.51 -6.74 2.51
C HIS A 194 40.38 -7.06 4.00
N ILE A 195 41.49 -6.95 4.73
CA ILE A 195 41.51 -7.05 6.18
C ILE A 195 41.43 -5.63 6.75
N ILE A 196 40.32 -5.32 7.42
CA ILE A 196 40.04 -3.98 7.95
C ILE A 196 40.23 -4.00 9.46
N THR A 197 41.23 -3.28 9.94
CA THR A 197 41.56 -3.16 11.37
C THR A 197 41.43 -1.73 11.85
N GLY A 198 41.13 -1.52 13.12
CA GLY A 198 41.03 -0.20 13.72
C GLY A 198 40.23 -0.22 15.02
N PRO A 199 40.26 0.87 15.82
CA PRO A 199 39.56 0.94 17.10
C PRO A 199 38.04 0.82 16.92
N ASN A 200 37.32 0.52 18.00
CA ASN A 200 35.86 0.57 17.97
C ASN A 200 35.38 1.99 17.62
N MET A 201 34.20 2.09 16.99
CA MET A 201 33.61 3.35 16.54
C MET A 201 34.39 4.12 15.44
N SER A 202 35.42 3.53 14.84
CA SER A 202 36.15 4.11 13.69
C SER A 202 35.43 4.01 12.35
N GLY A 203 34.19 3.52 12.32
CA GLY A 203 33.39 3.41 11.09
C GLY A 203 33.61 2.13 10.26
N LYS A 204 34.37 1.13 10.75
CA LYS A 204 34.60 -0.14 10.02
C LYS A 204 33.31 -0.82 9.54
N SER A 205 32.36 -1.03 10.45
CA SER A 205 31.07 -1.67 10.12
C SER A 205 30.22 -0.79 9.18
N THR A 206 30.36 0.54 9.26
CA THR A 206 29.69 1.47 8.33
C THR A 206 30.30 1.35 6.94
N TYR A 207 31.62 1.29 6.83
CA TYR A 207 32.33 1.13 5.56
C TYR A 207 31.98 -0.18 4.84
N ILE A 208 32.01 -1.32 5.53
CA ILE A 208 31.68 -2.60 4.89
C ILE A 208 30.21 -2.66 4.43
N ARG A 209 29.29 -2.09 5.21
CA ARG A 209 27.86 -1.98 4.83
C ARG A 209 27.68 -1.05 3.64
N GLN A 210 28.40 0.07 3.61
CA GLN A 210 28.42 1.00 2.49
C GLN A 210 28.76 0.29 1.18
N VAL A 211 29.84 -0.50 1.16
CA VAL A 211 30.27 -1.23 -0.05
C VAL A 211 29.17 -2.19 -0.53
N ALA A 212 28.54 -2.95 0.37
CA ALA A 212 27.41 -3.84 0.03
C ALA A 212 26.22 -3.07 -0.55
N LEU A 213 25.84 -1.96 0.08
CA LEU A 213 24.70 -1.17 -0.35
C LEU A 213 24.96 -0.52 -1.71
N ILE A 214 26.17 -0.04 -1.98
CA ILE A 214 26.55 0.50 -3.28
C ILE A 214 26.47 -0.58 -4.37
N ALA A 215 26.99 -1.79 -4.11
CA ALA A 215 26.88 -2.92 -5.05
C ALA A 215 25.41 -3.29 -5.32
N LEU A 216 24.58 -3.36 -4.27
CA LEU A 216 23.14 -3.63 -4.40
C LEU A 216 22.43 -2.55 -5.21
N MET A 217 22.65 -1.27 -4.89
CA MET A 217 22.04 -0.14 -5.56
C MET A 217 22.37 -0.12 -7.05
N ALA A 218 23.63 -0.40 -7.41
CA ALA A 218 24.04 -0.48 -8.81
C ALA A 218 23.30 -1.59 -9.58
N GLN A 219 23.14 -2.77 -8.97
CA GLN A 219 22.48 -3.92 -9.61
C GLN A 219 20.95 -3.87 -9.64
N ILE A 220 20.31 -2.99 -8.85
CA ILE A 220 18.87 -2.67 -9.02
C ILE A 220 18.63 -1.58 -10.09
N GLY A 221 19.70 -1.02 -10.68
CA GLY A 221 19.62 0.03 -11.70
C GLY A 221 19.59 1.47 -11.15
N SER A 222 19.95 1.67 -9.88
CA SER A 222 20.07 2.99 -9.27
C SER A 222 21.43 3.64 -9.58
N PHE A 223 21.47 4.97 -9.47
CA PHE A 223 22.72 5.69 -9.23
C PHE A 223 23.22 5.37 -7.81
N VAL A 224 24.51 5.58 -7.55
CA VAL A 224 25.15 5.19 -6.28
C VAL A 224 25.79 6.37 -5.54
N PRO A 225 25.82 6.35 -4.20
CA PRO A 225 26.43 7.39 -3.37
C PRO A 225 27.96 7.36 -3.44
N ALA A 226 28.53 7.83 -4.56
CA ALA A 226 29.96 7.90 -4.83
C ALA A 226 30.22 8.96 -5.91
N ASP A 227 31.47 9.42 -6.03
CA ASP A 227 31.86 10.31 -7.13
C ASP A 227 32.03 9.50 -8.42
N GLU A 228 32.63 8.32 -8.33
CA GLU A 228 32.76 7.36 -9.42
C GLU A 228 32.63 5.93 -8.90
N ALA A 229 31.99 5.05 -9.67
CA ALA A 229 31.90 3.65 -9.33
C ALA A 229 31.97 2.74 -10.57
N THR A 230 32.82 1.71 -10.52
CA THR A 230 32.83 0.60 -11.47
C THR A 230 32.62 -0.69 -10.70
N ILE A 231 31.52 -1.39 -10.98
CA ILE A 231 31.04 -2.52 -10.19
C ILE A 231 30.88 -3.73 -11.09
N GLY A 232 31.69 -4.74 -10.82
CA GLY A 232 31.57 -6.09 -11.36
C GLY A 232 30.30 -6.75 -10.84
N LEU A 233 29.62 -7.49 -11.70
CA LEU A 233 28.38 -8.16 -11.33
C LEU A 233 28.62 -9.20 -10.22
N VAL A 234 27.98 -8.98 -9.07
CA VAL A 234 27.95 -9.93 -7.96
C VAL A 234 26.73 -10.82 -8.05
N ASP A 235 26.92 -12.12 -7.84
CA ASP A 235 25.82 -13.09 -7.87
C ASP A 235 25.05 -13.12 -6.55
N ARG A 236 25.75 -12.87 -5.44
CA ARG A 236 25.24 -12.92 -4.07
C ARG A 236 26.03 -11.96 -3.19
N ILE A 237 25.32 -11.27 -2.30
CA ILE A 237 25.92 -10.53 -1.19
C ILE A 237 25.66 -11.32 0.07
N PHE A 238 26.71 -11.79 0.73
CA PHE A 238 26.61 -12.42 2.02
C PHE A 238 27.16 -11.50 3.10
N ALA A 239 26.41 -11.32 4.18
CA ALA A 239 26.82 -10.49 5.28
C ALA A 239 26.69 -11.26 6.59
N ARG A 240 27.82 -11.41 7.27
CA ARG A 240 27.87 -11.73 8.69
C ARG A 240 28.28 -10.46 9.43
N ILE A 241 27.28 -9.77 9.95
CA ILE A 241 27.45 -8.56 10.75
C ILE A 241 26.95 -8.90 12.15
N GLY A 242 27.72 -8.57 13.19
CA GLY A 242 27.43 -8.96 14.56
C GLY A 242 25.97 -8.71 14.94
N ALA A 243 25.25 -9.78 15.31
CA ALA A 243 23.88 -9.70 15.77
C ALA A 243 23.85 -9.05 17.15
N HIS A 244 23.10 -7.97 17.32
CA HIS A 244 22.55 -7.66 18.64
C HIS A 244 21.38 -8.61 18.85
N ASP A 245 21.57 -9.54 19.80
CA ASP A 245 20.54 -10.23 20.57
C ASP A 245 19.34 -10.77 19.80
N GLU A 246 19.55 -11.82 19.00
CA GLU A 246 18.52 -12.84 18.84
C GLU A 246 18.87 -14.02 19.78
N ILE A 247 18.22 -14.03 20.94
CA ILE A 247 18.21 -15.19 21.84
C ILE A 247 17.42 -16.29 21.13
N HIS A 248 18.09 -17.02 20.25
CA HIS A 248 17.50 -18.15 19.54
C HIS A 248 17.30 -19.32 20.51
N ALA A 249 16.15 -19.98 20.35
CA ALA A 249 15.65 -21.09 21.16
C ALA A 249 16.66 -22.23 21.41
N GLY A 250 17.51 -22.08 22.44
CA GLY A 250 18.35 -23.15 23.01
C GLY A 250 19.74 -23.37 22.38
N TYR A 251 20.19 -22.52 21.45
CA TYR A 251 21.53 -22.63 20.84
C TYR A 251 22.50 -21.56 21.36
N SER A 252 23.78 -21.92 21.48
CA SER A 252 24.85 -20.95 21.80
C SER A 252 25.00 -19.94 20.65
N THR A 253 25.18 -18.66 20.98
CA THR A 253 25.43 -17.56 20.02
C THR A 253 26.60 -17.87 19.09
N PHE A 254 27.64 -18.49 19.64
CA PHE A 254 28.80 -18.94 18.87
C PHE A 254 28.45 -20.07 17.88
N MET A 255 27.58 -21.01 18.26
CA MET A 255 27.14 -22.07 17.34
C MET A 255 26.34 -21.50 16.17
N VAL A 256 25.44 -20.56 16.44
CA VAL A 256 24.67 -19.86 15.39
C VAL A 256 25.63 -19.14 14.43
N GLU A 257 26.61 -18.43 14.97
CA GLU A 257 27.66 -17.76 14.19
C GLU A 257 28.42 -18.74 13.27
N MET A 258 28.80 -19.91 13.79
CA MET A 258 29.51 -20.93 13.02
C MET A 258 28.63 -21.55 11.93
N VAL A 259 27.34 -21.78 12.22
CA VAL A 259 26.39 -22.29 11.22
C VAL A 259 26.16 -21.28 10.10
N GLU A 260 26.03 -20.00 10.43
CA GLU A 260 25.89 -18.92 9.44
C GLU A 260 27.16 -18.77 8.59
N THR A 261 28.33 -18.82 9.22
CA THR A 261 29.62 -18.79 8.51
C THR A 261 29.74 -19.99 7.56
N ALA A 262 29.38 -21.20 8.00
CA ALA A 262 29.40 -22.39 7.16
C ALA A 262 28.42 -22.28 5.98
N ARG A 263 27.21 -21.73 6.19
CA ARG A 263 26.23 -21.48 5.14
C ARG A 263 26.72 -20.45 4.13
N LEU A 264 27.32 -19.36 4.60
CA LEU A 264 27.94 -18.34 3.76
C LEU A 264 29.03 -18.98 2.90
N LEU A 265 29.99 -19.67 3.51
CA LEU A 265 31.10 -20.30 2.78
C LEU A 265 30.63 -21.32 1.76
N SER A 266 29.68 -22.19 2.11
CA SER A 266 29.13 -23.20 1.19
C SER A 266 28.28 -22.58 0.07
N GLY A 267 27.60 -21.47 0.32
CA GLY A 267 26.80 -20.75 -0.67
C GLY A 267 27.60 -19.79 -1.57
N SER A 268 28.84 -19.47 -1.23
CA SER A 268 29.64 -18.47 -1.95
C SER A 268 30.22 -19.00 -3.25
N THR A 269 30.40 -18.11 -4.22
CA THR A 269 31.13 -18.34 -5.47
C THR A 269 32.23 -17.29 -5.63
N ARG A 270 33.06 -17.40 -6.68
CA ARG A 270 34.02 -16.38 -7.07
C ARG A 270 33.37 -15.00 -7.32
N ARG A 271 32.09 -14.93 -7.66
CA ARG A 271 31.36 -13.67 -7.90
C ARG A 271 30.65 -13.12 -6.66
N SER A 272 30.76 -13.78 -5.51
CA SER A 272 30.04 -13.36 -4.31
C SER A 272 30.80 -12.27 -3.56
N LEU A 273 30.08 -11.26 -3.08
CA LEU A 273 30.60 -10.24 -2.16
C LEU A 273 30.39 -10.71 -0.72
N LEU A 274 31.48 -10.99 -0.01
CA LEU A 274 31.44 -11.49 1.36
C LEU A 274 31.82 -10.38 2.35
N ILE A 275 30.95 -10.15 3.33
CA ILE A 275 31.15 -9.22 4.43
C ILE A 275 31.21 -10.03 5.71
N LEU A 276 32.36 -9.99 6.38
CA LEU A 276 32.62 -10.68 7.64
C LEU A 276 33.02 -9.64 8.69
N ASP A 277 32.17 -9.41 9.68
CA ASP A 277 32.40 -8.48 10.78
C ASP A 277 32.58 -9.27 12.09
N GLU A 278 33.75 -9.12 12.72
CA GLU A 278 34.09 -9.72 14.02
C GLU A 278 33.87 -11.24 14.17
N VAL A 279 34.19 -12.02 13.13
CA VAL A 279 34.11 -13.51 13.20
C VAL A 279 35.04 -14.06 14.29
N GLY A 280 34.52 -14.97 15.11
CA GLY A 280 35.24 -15.64 16.20
C GLY A 280 35.12 -14.93 17.56
N ARG A 281 34.28 -13.89 17.68
CA ARG A 281 34.13 -13.12 18.93
C ARG A 281 33.48 -13.91 20.08
N GLY A 282 32.68 -14.92 19.78
CA GLY A 282 31.95 -15.71 20.78
C GLY A 282 32.75 -16.78 21.53
N THR A 283 34.08 -16.85 21.38
CA THR A 283 34.94 -17.91 21.96
C THR A 283 36.26 -17.35 22.51
N SER A 284 37.17 -18.23 22.95
CA SER A 284 38.51 -17.85 23.42
C SER A 284 39.30 -17.12 22.33
N THR A 285 40.17 -16.18 22.72
CA THR A 285 40.92 -15.34 21.75
C THR A 285 41.71 -16.17 20.74
N TYR A 286 42.33 -17.26 21.19
CA TYR A 286 43.12 -18.14 20.32
C TYR A 286 42.23 -18.94 19.37
N ASP A 287 41.11 -19.47 19.86
CA ASP A 287 40.16 -20.23 19.02
C ASP A 287 39.49 -19.31 17.99
N GLY A 288 39.07 -18.12 18.40
CA GLY A 288 38.46 -17.13 17.53
C GLY A 288 39.41 -16.68 16.42
N LEU A 289 40.68 -16.42 16.76
CA LEU A 289 41.71 -16.11 15.77
C LEU A 289 41.99 -17.28 14.83
N ALA A 290 42.07 -18.51 15.35
CA ALA A 290 42.30 -19.70 14.54
C ALA A 290 41.16 -19.91 13.53
N ILE A 291 39.91 -19.69 13.95
CA ILE A 291 38.73 -19.77 13.08
C ILE A 291 38.75 -18.66 12.02
N ALA A 292 38.94 -17.40 12.42
CA ALA A 292 38.99 -16.27 11.49
C ALA A 292 40.07 -16.48 10.42
N ARG A 293 41.26 -16.95 10.84
CA ARG A 293 42.35 -17.30 9.94
C ARG A 293 41.96 -18.44 8.99
N ALA A 294 41.41 -19.54 9.51
CA ALA A 294 41.00 -20.68 8.70
C ALA A 294 39.92 -20.29 7.67
N VAL A 295 38.97 -19.43 8.05
CA VAL A 295 37.93 -18.90 7.14
C VAL A 295 38.55 -18.06 6.02
N ILE A 296 39.46 -17.14 6.35
CA ILE A 296 40.14 -16.30 5.35
C ILE A 296 41.01 -17.16 4.42
N GLU A 297 41.80 -18.09 4.96
CA GLU A 297 42.63 -19.01 4.16
C GLU A 297 41.76 -19.90 3.27
N TYR A 298 40.60 -20.35 3.74
CA TYR A 298 39.66 -21.10 2.92
C TYR A 298 39.09 -20.25 1.77
N ILE A 299 38.65 -19.02 2.03
CA ILE A 299 38.16 -18.10 0.99
C ILE A 299 39.25 -17.84 -0.05
N HIS A 300 40.50 -17.64 0.39
CA HIS A 300 41.62 -17.35 -0.50
C HIS A 300 42.06 -18.55 -1.33
N ASN A 301 42.14 -19.75 -0.74
CA ASN A 301 42.76 -20.91 -1.39
C ASN A 301 41.76 -21.79 -2.15
N HIS A 302 40.46 -21.69 -1.86
CA HIS A 302 39.48 -22.60 -2.42
C HIS A 302 39.17 -22.24 -3.89
N PRO A 303 39.37 -23.14 -4.88
CA PRO A 303 39.28 -22.82 -6.32
C PRO A 303 37.91 -22.34 -6.80
N ARG A 304 36.85 -22.57 -6.01
CA ARG A 304 35.50 -22.08 -6.28
C ARG A 304 35.30 -20.61 -5.89
N LEU A 305 36.08 -20.12 -4.94
CA LEU A 305 35.90 -18.83 -4.27
C LEU A 305 36.93 -17.79 -4.72
N ASN A 306 38.13 -18.22 -5.08
CA ASN A 306 39.17 -17.36 -5.63
C ASN A 306 39.48 -17.74 -7.07
#